data_AF-A0AAD7C5B0-F1
#
_entry.id   AF-A0AAD7C5B0-F1
#
_cell.length_a   1.000
_cell.length_b   1.000
_cell.length_c   1.000
_cell.angle_alpha   90.00
_cell.angle_beta   90.00
_cell.angle_gamma   90.00
#
_symmetry.space_group_name_H-M   'P 1'
#
loop_
_entity.id
_entity.type
_entity.pdbx_description
1 polymer ?
#
loop_
_entity_poly.entity_id
_entity_poly.type
_entity_poly.pdbx_seq_one_letter_code
_entity_poly.pdbx_strand_id
1 'polypeptide(L)'
;MHLVSCSVTFNYCYDRPLQCIATQYKPDSGRPGPTLLFAGGIGLNQETWQPIIHEIFRLSGSSINIHSAWVVERPNHGDAALLNARVLKEHYTELFINLQYATAIQTLLNSDELSPEEKENIVGVGFSVKFCDLRQEGIDRVGVKSLSRVSGKVS
;
A
#
# COMPACT_ATOMS: atom_id res chain seq x y z
N MET A 1 17.50 -14.27 3.90
CA MET A 1 16.34 -13.86 4.73
C MET A 1 15.10 -14.32 4.00
N HIS A 2 14.31 -15.20 4.61
CA HIS A 2 13.05 -15.67 4.03
C HIS A 2 11.95 -14.71 4.46
N LEU A 3 11.12 -14.28 3.50
CA LEU A 3 9.96 -13.43 3.75
C LEU A 3 8.71 -14.28 3.56
N VAL A 4 7.80 -14.21 4.52
CA VAL A 4 6.45 -14.75 4.38
C VAL A 4 5.57 -13.63 3.89
N SER A 5 4.77 -13.94 2.86
CA SER A 5 3.72 -13.06 2.38
C SER A 5 2.34 -13.60 2.73
N CYS A 6 1.40 -12.70 3.00
CA CYS A 6 0.00 -13.01 3.23
C CYS A 6 -0.87 -11.91 2.62
N SER A 7 -1.88 -12.28 1.83
CA SER A 7 -2.79 -11.33 1.19
C SER A 7 -4.16 -11.36 1.85
N VAL A 8 -4.73 -10.19 2.05
CA VAL A 8 -6.09 -10.00 2.57
C VAL A 8 -6.92 -9.27 1.53
N THR A 9 -8.18 -9.68 1.39
CA THR A 9 -9.15 -8.98 0.55
C THR A 9 -10.17 -8.32 1.45
N PHE A 10 -10.43 -7.04 1.23
CA PHE A 10 -11.36 -6.27 2.05
C PHE A 10 -12.28 -5.41 1.19
N ASN A 11 -13.46 -5.13 1.73
CA ASN A 11 -14.44 -4.25 1.10
C ASN A 11 -14.23 -2.83 1.60
N TYR A 12 -14.45 -1.86 0.74
CA TYR A 12 -14.46 -0.45 1.10
C TYR A 12 -15.45 0.32 0.21
N CYS A 13 -15.81 1.53 0.60
CA CYS A 13 -16.75 2.35 -0.16
C CYS A 13 -16.39 3.83 -0.02
N TYR A 14 -16.03 4.46 -1.14
CA TYR A 14 -15.96 5.91 -1.25
C TYR A 14 -17.29 6.46 -1.80
N ASP A 15 -17.54 6.25 -3.09
CA ASP A 15 -18.83 6.53 -3.76
C ASP A 15 -19.57 5.25 -4.14
N ARG A 16 -18.85 4.14 -4.36
CA ARG A 16 -19.40 2.82 -4.68
C ARG A 16 -18.65 1.71 -3.94
N PRO A 17 -19.32 0.60 -3.61
CA PRO A 17 -18.68 -0.55 -2.99
C PRO A 17 -17.70 -1.18 -3.97
N LEU A 18 -16.45 -1.31 -3.53
CA LEU A 18 -15.37 -1.95 -4.25
C LEU A 18 -14.59 -2.85 -3.31
N GLN A 19 -13.84 -3.78 -3.89
CA GLN A 19 -12.94 -4.66 -3.17
C GLN A 19 -11.49 -4.24 -3.41
N CYS A 20 -10.64 -4.45 -2.42
CA CYS A 20 -9.23 -4.15 -2.52
C CYS A 20 -8.43 -5.33 -1.94
N ILE A 21 -7.21 -5.50 -2.44
CA ILE A 21 -6.27 -6.52 -1.97
C ILE A 21 -5.10 -5.80 -1.33
N ALA A 22 -4.68 -6.25 -0.16
CA ALA A 22 -3.44 -5.83 0.46
C ALA A 22 -2.57 -7.05 0.80
N THR A 23 -1.28 -6.96 0.51
CA THR A 23 -0.33 -8.05 0.75
C THR A 23 0.71 -7.61 1.78
N GLN A 24 0.75 -8.31 2.90
CA GLN A 24 1.77 -8.20 3.94
C GLN A 24 3.01 -9.00 3.53
N TYR A 25 4.19 -8.46 3.81
CA TYR A 25 5.49 -9.13 3.75
C TYR A 25 6.18 -8.94 5.09
N LYS A 26 6.64 -10.03 5.70
CA LYS A 26 7.36 -9.96 6.98
C LYS A 26 8.44 -11.03 7.08
N PRO A 27 9.50 -10.79 7.87
CA PRO A 27 10.48 -11.83 8.16
C PRO A 27 9.92 -12.90 9.09
N ASP A 28 10.43 -14.13 8.95
CA ASP A 28 10.07 -15.25 9.83
C ASP A 28 10.38 -14.94 11.31
N SER A 29 11.52 -14.30 11.57
CA SER A 29 11.87 -13.80 12.89
C SER A 29 11.37 -12.36 13.02
N GLY A 30 10.16 -12.17 13.54
CA GLY A 30 9.61 -10.84 13.79
C GLY A 30 10.54 -9.98 14.63
N ARG A 31 10.70 -8.70 14.25
CA ARG A 31 11.50 -7.72 14.99
C ARG A 31 10.72 -6.41 15.13
N PRO A 32 10.82 -5.71 16.27
CA PRO A 32 10.25 -4.37 16.39
C PRO A 32 10.90 -3.40 15.38
N GLY A 33 10.10 -2.57 14.73
CA GLY A 33 10.54 -1.62 13.70
C GLY A 33 9.36 -0.90 13.05
N PRO A 34 9.59 0.06 12.14
CA PRO A 34 8.54 0.64 11.33
C PRO A 34 7.86 -0.40 10.42
N THR A 35 6.58 -0.15 10.17
CA THR A 35 5.79 -0.78 9.11
C THR A 35 5.87 0.08 7.87
N LEU A 36 6.27 -0.51 6.74
CA LEU A 36 6.28 0.21 5.47
C LEU A 36 4.95 -0.01 4.73
N LEU A 37 4.27 1.06 4.34
CA LEU A 37 3.04 0.97 3.54
C LEU A 37 3.32 1.48 2.12
N PHE A 38 3.35 0.55 1.18
CA PHE A 38 3.56 0.81 -0.24
C PHE A 38 2.23 1.07 -0.94
N ALA A 39 2.10 2.28 -1.48
CA ALA A 39 0.97 2.68 -2.31
C ALA A 39 1.42 2.84 -3.77
N GLY A 40 0.87 2.00 -4.64
CA GLY A 40 1.18 1.99 -6.06
C GLY A 40 0.73 3.25 -6.80
N GLY A 41 1.62 3.75 -7.66
CA GLY A 41 1.27 4.76 -8.67
C GLY A 41 0.35 4.20 -9.75
N ILE A 42 -0.22 5.09 -10.57
CA ILE A 42 -0.98 4.70 -11.77
C ILE A 42 -0.05 3.88 -12.68
N GLY A 43 -0.52 2.70 -13.12
CA GLY A 43 0.22 1.82 -14.04
C GLY A 43 1.25 0.90 -13.38
N LEU A 44 1.35 0.88 -12.05
CA LEU A 44 2.20 -0.06 -11.33
C LEU A 44 1.33 -1.12 -10.63
N ASN A 45 1.71 -2.39 -10.80
CA ASN A 45 1.08 -3.51 -10.09
C ASN A 45 1.85 -3.82 -8.79
N GLN A 46 1.23 -4.63 -7.92
CA GLN A 46 1.85 -5.05 -6.66
C GLN A 46 3.19 -5.79 -6.86
N GLU A 47 3.34 -6.53 -7.97
CA GLU A 47 4.56 -7.27 -8.32
C GLU A 47 5.78 -6.36 -8.49
N THR A 48 5.58 -5.09 -8.88
CA THR A 48 6.67 -4.12 -9.02
C THR A 48 7.38 -3.86 -7.68
N TRP A 49 6.67 -4.00 -6.56
CA TRP A 49 7.22 -3.74 -5.24
C TRP A 49 7.97 -4.92 -4.65
N GLN A 50 7.68 -6.14 -5.09
CA GLN A 50 8.30 -7.34 -4.54
C GLN A 50 9.84 -7.29 -4.53
N PRO A 51 10.55 -7.02 -5.65
CA PRO A 51 12.01 -6.96 -5.62
C PRO A 51 12.55 -5.86 -4.71
N ILE A 52 11.85 -4.72 -4.63
CA ILE A 52 12.21 -3.59 -3.77
C ILE A 52 12.07 -3.97 -2.29
N ILE A 53 10.96 -4.62 -1.92
CA ILE A 53 10.70 -5.08 -0.55
C ILE A 53 11.75 -6.11 -0.13
N HIS A 54 12.03 -7.09 -0.98
CA HIS A 54 13.08 -8.08 -0.72
C HIS A 54 14.44 -7.42 -0.49
N GLU A 55 14.80 -6.43 -1.29
CA GLU A 55 16.06 -5.70 -1.14
C GLU A 55 16.09 -4.84 0.13
N ILE A 56 14.99 -4.16 0.45
CA ILE A 56 14.85 -3.38 1.68
C ILE A 56 15.07 -4.26 2.91
N PHE A 57 14.40 -5.42 2.99
CA PHE A 57 14.60 -6.36 4.10
C PHE A 57 16.01 -6.96 4.12
N ARG A 58 16.63 -7.21 2.95
CA ARG A 58 18.02 -7.66 2.86
C ARG A 58 18.99 -6.61 3.44
N LEU A 59 18.76 -5.34 3.17
CA LEU A 59 19.59 -4.22 3.63
C LEU A 59 19.31 -3.82 5.09
N SER A 60 18.12 -4.12 5.62
CA SER A 60 17.67 -3.69 6.94
C SER A 60 18.62 -4.20 8.06
N GLY A 61 19.24 -5.37 7.88
CA GLY A 61 20.42 -5.78 8.66
C GLY A 61 20.24 -5.69 10.19
N SER A 62 21.32 -5.37 10.92
CA SER A 62 21.31 -5.23 12.39
C SER A 62 21.03 -3.80 12.88
N SER A 63 21.09 -2.80 11.99
CA SER A 63 21.00 -1.37 12.35
C SER A 63 19.63 -0.76 12.08
N ILE A 64 18.84 -1.29 11.14
CA ILE A 64 17.49 -0.81 10.83
C ILE A 64 16.55 -2.00 10.77
N ASN A 65 15.84 -2.29 11.86
CA ASN A 65 14.82 -3.33 11.82
C ASN A 65 13.56 -2.81 11.12
N ILE A 66 12.95 -3.60 10.25
CA ILE A 66 11.65 -3.33 9.64
C ILE A 66 10.71 -4.42 10.15
N HIS A 67 9.54 -4.01 10.63
CA HIS A 67 8.58 -4.93 11.22
C HIS A 67 7.84 -5.72 10.14
N SER A 68 7.20 -4.99 9.22
CA SER A 68 6.51 -5.54 8.07
C SER A 68 6.46 -4.52 6.93
N ALA A 69 6.11 -5.00 5.75
CA ALA A 69 5.78 -4.18 4.60
C ALA A 69 4.41 -4.58 4.07
N TRP A 70 3.54 -3.61 3.82
CA TRP A 70 2.22 -3.81 3.24
C TRP A 70 2.15 -3.16 1.88
N VAL A 71 1.65 -3.88 0.88
CA VAL A 71 1.39 -3.35 -0.47
C VAL A 71 -0.11 -3.32 -0.67
N VAL A 72 -0.69 -2.15 -0.91
CA VAL A 72 -2.13 -2.03 -1.22
C VAL A 72 -2.30 -1.96 -2.72
N GLU A 73 -3.00 -2.92 -3.31
CA GLU A 73 -3.26 -2.90 -4.75
C GLU A 73 -4.31 -1.85 -5.10
N ARG A 74 -4.16 -1.18 -6.25
CA ARG A 74 -5.20 -0.25 -6.70
C ARG A 74 -6.45 -1.04 -7.10
N PRO A 75 -7.66 -0.64 -6.68
CA PRO A 75 -8.92 -1.34 -6.99
C PRO A 75 -9.21 -1.52 -8.49
N ASN A 76 -8.58 -0.71 -9.35
CA ASN A 76 -8.67 -0.76 -10.80
C ASN A 76 -7.41 -1.30 -11.49
N HIS A 77 -6.49 -1.95 -10.76
CA HIS A 77 -5.28 -2.59 -11.31
C HIS A 77 -5.17 -4.05 -10.83
N GLY A 78 -4.41 -4.84 -11.59
CA GLY A 78 -4.07 -6.24 -11.28
C GLY A 78 -5.24 -7.09 -10.80
N ASP A 79 -5.08 -7.82 -9.71
CA ASP A 79 -6.09 -8.79 -9.25
C ASP A 79 -7.32 -8.09 -8.65
N ALA A 80 -7.12 -6.96 -7.98
CA ALA A 80 -8.23 -6.14 -7.50
C ALA A 80 -9.14 -5.63 -8.65
N ALA A 81 -8.58 -5.36 -9.84
CA ALA A 81 -9.39 -4.99 -11.01
C ALA A 81 -10.33 -6.12 -11.46
N LEU A 82 -9.89 -7.37 -11.33
CA LEU A 82 -10.69 -8.54 -11.67
C LEU A 82 -11.88 -8.68 -10.73
N LEU A 83 -11.66 -8.48 -9.42
CA LEU A 83 -12.74 -8.48 -8.42
C LEU A 83 -13.77 -7.39 -8.71
N ASN A 84 -13.33 -6.24 -9.20
CA ASN A 84 -14.17 -5.07 -9.45
C ASN A 84 -14.63 -4.93 -10.91
N ALA A 85 -14.37 -5.90 -11.78
CA ALA A 85 -14.49 -5.76 -13.23
C ALA A 85 -15.86 -5.23 -13.66
N ARG A 86 -16.93 -5.70 -13.00
CA ARG A 86 -18.30 -5.22 -13.26
C ARG A 86 -18.47 -3.75 -12.92
N VAL A 87 -18.14 -3.35 -11.69
CA VAL A 87 -18.32 -1.96 -11.21
C VAL A 87 -17.45 -1.00 -12.01
N LEU A 88 -16.22 -1.40 -12.34
CA LEU A 88 -15.31 -0.62 -13.18
C LEU A 88 -15.88 -0.40 -14.58
N LYS A 89 -16.43 -1.44 -15.21
CA LYS A 89 -17.04 -1.34 -16.54
C LYS A 89 -18.32 -0.50 -16.55
N GLU A 90 -19.11 -0.53 -15.48
CA GLU A 90 -20.38 0.20 -15.40
C GLU A 90 -20.20 1.68 -15.04
N HIS A 91 -19.17 2.03 -14.27
CA HIS A 91 -19.09 3.34 -13.62
C HIS A 91 -17.75 4.07 -13.73
N TYR A 92 -16.68 3.41 -14.17
CA TYR A 92 -15.33 3.98 -14.18
C TYR A 92 -14.60 3.78 -15.52
N THR A 93 -15.32 3.77 -16.63
CA THR A 93 -14.73 3.62 -17.97
C THR A 93 -13.88 4.82 -18.37
N GLU A 94 -14.29 6.03 -17.97
CA GLU A 94 -13.62 7.29 -18.34
C GLU A 94 -12.60 7.73 -17.30
N LEU A 95 -12.94 7.61 -16.01
CA LEU A 95 -12.13 8.15 -14.93
C LEU A 95 -12.28 7.31 -13.66
N PHE A 96 -11.14 6.92 -13.09
CA PHE A 96 -11.05 6.37 -11.74
C PHE A 96 -10.32 7.38 -10.83
N ILE A 97 -11.06 8.00 -9.92
CA ILE A 97 -10.54 9.08 -9.05
C ILE A 97 -9.57 8.54 -7.99
N ASN A 98 -8.54 9.31 -7.63
CA ASN A 98 -7.55 8.86 -6.64
C ASN A 98 -8.12 8.74 -5.21
N LEU A 99 -9.18 9.50 -4.89
CA LEU A 99 -9.87 9.40 -3.60
C LEU A 99 -10.40 7.99 -3.32
N GLN A 100 -10.81 7.25 -4.36
CA GLN A 100 -11.18 5.84 -4.21
C GLN A 100 -10.03 5.02 -3.62
N TYR A 101 -8.81 5.20 -4.12
CA TYR A 101 -7.65 4.50 -3.60
C TYR A 101 -7.24 5.00 -2.21
N ALA A 102 -7.35 6.30 -1.95
CA ALA A 102 -7.14 6.87 -0.62
C ALA A 102 -8.08 6.24 0.42
N THR A 103 -9.36 6.08 0.08
CA THR A 103 -10.36 5.44 0.95
C THR A 103 -10.06 3.97 1.18
N ALA A 104 -9.59 3.23 0.16
CA ALA A 104 -9.16 1.85 0.34
C ALA A 104 -8.00 1.75 1.35
N ILE A 105 -6.98 2.62 1.22
CA ILE A 105 -5.85 2.67 2.15
C ILE A 105 -6.33 3.02 3.57
N GLN A 106 -7.20 4.02 3.74
CA GLN A 106 -7.75 4.37 5.05
C GLN A 106 -8.56 3.22 5.66
N THR A 107 -9.31 2.49 4.84
CA THR A 107 -10.09 1.34 5.29
C THR A 107 -9.18 0.24 5.81
N LEU A 108 -8.09 -0.08 5.11
CA LEU A 108 -7.08 -1.02 5.59
C LEU A 108 -6.46 -0.56 6.91
N LEU A 109 -6.06 0.71 7.01
CA LEU A 109 -5.40 1.24 8.21
C LEU A 109 -6.31 1.25 9.44
N ASN A 110 -7.61 1.39 9.24
CA ASN A 110 -8.63 1.33 10.30
C ASN A 110 -9.15 -0.10 10.56
N SER A 111 -8.83 -1.07 9.71
CA SER A 111 -9.24 -2.47 9.88
C SER A 111 -8.36 -3.20 10.90
N ASP A 112 -8.78 -4.39 11.32
CA ASP A 112 -8.00 -5.25 12.23
C ASP A 112 -6.94 -6.09 11.50
N GLU A 113 -6.74 -5.87 10.19
CA GLU A 113 -5.75 -6.61 9.38
C GLU A 113 -4.30 -6.24 9.76
N LEU A 114 -4.08 -4.98 10.18
CA LEU A 114 -2.81 -4.55 10.73
C LEU A 114 -2.83 -4.73 12.24
N SER A 115 -1.78 -5.36 12.78
CA SER A 115 -1.64 -5.51 14.23
C SER A 115 -1.49 -4.15 14.92
N PRO A 116 -1.77 -4.04 16.23
CA PRO A 116 -1.53 -2.81 16.97
C PRO A 116 -0.10 -2.30 16.83
N GLU A 117 0.89 -3.19 16.89
CA GLU A 117 2.32 -2.87 16.72
C GLU A 117 2.62 -2.31 15.33
N GLU A 118 1.97 -2.86 14.30
CA GLU A 118 2.13 -2.38 12.93
C GLU A 118 1.64 -0.95 12.75
N LYS A 119 0.57 -0.58 13.46
CA LYS A 119 -0.07 0.74 13.39
C LYS A 119 0.70 1.83 14.15
N GLU A 120 1.53 1.48 15.13
CA GLU A 120 2.27 2.45 15.95
C GLU A 120 3.29 3.29 15.18
N ASN A 121 3.84 2.73 14.09
CA ASN A 121 4.92 3.36 13.34
C ASN A 121 4.86 3.05 11.84
N ILE A 122 3.87 3.63 11.16
CA ILE A 122 3.71 3.47 9.70
C ILE A 122 4.52 4.53 8.95
N VAL A 123 5.28 4.07 7.96
CA VAL A 123 5.99 4.91 6.98
C VAL A 123 5.39 4.65 5.59
N GLY A 124 4.82 5.68 4.99
CA GLY A 124 4.24 5.60 3.65
C GLY A 124 5.31 5.70 2.57
N VAL A 125 5.29 4.79 1.61
CA VAL A 125 6.16 4.77 0.43
C VAL A 125 5.29 4.79 -0.83
N GLY A 126 5.55 5.72 -1.75
CA GLY A 126 4.78 5.82 -2.98
C GLY A 126 5.59 6.35 -4.15
N PHE A 127 5.28 5.84 -5.36
CA PHE A 127 5.79 6.34 -6.63
C PHE A 127 4.66 7.02 -7.42
N SER A 128 4.83 8.29 -7.78
CA SER A 128 4.16 9.04 -8.88
C SER A 128 3.97 10.52 -8.51
N VAL A 129 3.82 11.38 -9.53
CA VAL A 129 3.37 12.78 -9.46
C VAL A 129 2.06 12.97 -8.70
N LYS A 130 1.19 11.95 -8.64
CA LYS A 130 -0.10 12.00 -7.91
C LYS A 130 -0.08 11.38 -6.51
N PHE A 131 1.04 10.86 -6.03
CA PHE A 131 1.18 10.48 -4.62
C PHE A 131 1.17 11.72 -3.70
N CYS A 132 1.65 12.86 -4.21
CA CYS A 132 1.50 14.15 -3.52
C CYS A 132 0.03 14.59 -3.38
N ASP A 133 -0.85 14.25 -4.33
CA ASP A 133 -2.28 14.57 -4.23
C ASP A 133 -2.96 13.79 -3.09
N LEU A 134 -2.52 12.55 -2.81
CA LEU A 134 -3.03 11.78 -1.66
C LEU A 134 -2.69 12.43 -0.31
N ARG A 135 -1.60 13.20 -0.25
CA ARG A 135 -1.24 14.01 0.94
C ARG A 135 -2.22 15.16 1.13
N GLN A 136 -2.56 15.86 0.06
CA GLN A 136 -3.46 17.02 0.11
C GLN A 136 -4.91 16.62 0.39
N GLU A 137 -5.32 15.41 0.00
CA GLU A 137 -6.72 14.97 0.05
C GLU A 137 -7.06 13.96 1.17
N GLY A 138 -6.08 13.36 1.88
CA GLY A 138 -6.45 12.44 2.98
C GLY A 138 -5.37 11.83 3.87
N ILE A 139 -4.10 11.72 3.43
CA ILE A 139 -3.07 11.01 4.22
C ILE A 139 -2.64 11.77 5.49
N ASP A 140 -2.74 13.10 5.53
CA ASP A 140 -2.41 13.88 6.74
C ASP A 140 -3.33 13.59 7.94
N ARG A 141 -4.49 12.94 7.73
CA ARG A 141 -5.39 12.49 8.82
C ARG A 141 -4.96 11.18 9.49
N VAL A 142 -3.90 10.52 8.99
CA VAL A 142 -3.64 9.09 9.23
C VAL A 142 -2.39 8.83 10.09
N GLY A 143 -1.82 9.87 10.72
CA GLY A 143 -0.70 9.68 11.67
C GLY A 143 0.59 9.11 11.08
N VAL A 144 0.74 9.12 9.74
CA VAL A 144 1.98 8.73 9.05
C VAL A 144 3.08 9.72 9.43
N LYS A 145 4.05 9.25 10.22
CA LYS A 145 5.07 10.10 10.86
C LYS A 145 6.10 10.66 9.87
N SER A 146 6.24 10.06 8.69
CA SER A 146 7.18 10.51 7.66
C SER A 146 6.79 10.01 6.27
N LEU A 147 6.88 10.88 5.27
CA LEU A 147 6.69 10.60 3.85
C LEU A 147 7.96 11.00 3.10
N SER A 148 8.63 10.03 2.48
CA SER A 148 9.84 10.27 1.68
C SER A 148 9.55 10.10 0.19
N ARG A 149 9.92 11.11 -0.61
CA ARG A 149 9.86 11.05 -2.07
C ARG A 149 11.14 10.41 -2.59
N VAL A 150 11.04 9.23 -3.21
CA VAL A 150 12.17 8.65 -3.94
C VAL A 150 12.12 9.17 -5.38
N SER A 151 12.89 10.22 -5.67
CA SER A 151 13.10 10.67 -7.05
C SER A 151 14.24 9.86 -7.67
N GLY A 152 13.92 8.83 -8.44
CA GLY A 152 14.91 8.18 -9.30
C GLY A 152 15.30 9.14 -10.44
N LYS A 153 16.52 9.70 -10.38
CA LYS A 153 17.17 10.19 -11.60
C LYS A 153 17.74 8.97 -12.29
N VAL A 154 17.15 8.59 -13.43
CA VAL A 154 17.81 7.71 -14.38
C VAL A 154 18.91 8.55 -15.01
N SER A 155 20.15 8.28 -14.60
CA SER A 155 21.37 8.82 -15.21
C SER A 155 21.71 8.06 -16.48
#